data_AF-M3TQX8-F1
#
_entry.id   AF-M3TQX8-F1
#
_cell.length_a   1.000
_cell.length_b   1.000
_cell.length_c   1.000
_cell.angle_alpha   90.00
_cell.angle_beta   90.00
_cell.angle_gamma   90.00
#
_symmetry.space_group_name_H-M   'P 1'
#
loop_
_entity.id
_entity.type
_entity.pdbx_description
1 polymer ?
#
loop_
_entity_poly.entity_id
_entity_poly.type
_entity_poly.pdbx_seq_one_letter_code
_entity_poly.pdbx_strand_id
1 'polypeptide(L)'
;MIYSIAALSSNLMIYNTIRTIDQQQLDYLELLSRRAQLFALKSELQNSGNLTKSFVSFPPLFWVVRDYALDERTESWFFSLLEASQRKEFGKATSEKNTENESIRLQKLFEKMKAFTLFLPHVNKDNLKELKIQCLNEEFLNDLQILRRSIQEVIKGVGISARQFCSTINFYVHAANKNLFPAIPSVWNGYIKSLKLSVKESVLDYAKNNTDKINEQNIVFTEEEINTKIEIIKQNCKRIAEKMLFGIKDLTENVLQDIEIDISKPIKEMKEINDEKIQKYIKEEAQKNKNELIKLINANNMPLNQKELSIIISQLKKQYKQRMDNIFNKFHSTKIDEGIKVELFQEVFNKNKIILNEVLNSIALKIINLFSTQTELMPNNKLINELNQRIHQSLLFFDKDTTKFNDWEEVSIIRNKIENQLINLKEETVKKNLKELVQFLQNEKNERMNEFIEQINTIKMPLIDSQLNEIIIKIEKNILLKMNFNCKKFINDETYTTIFNELQLFINSKKKCLDQQNSEMFVQITLHDFDRIRKQIKKENHSFFNPWSLKNEYKKLYSDAVANSIPDLKTRNKVVENFILDEYKTEIKNATLKFTTVIILIFSVIATLFYKFFM
;
A
#
# COMPACT_ATOMS: atom_id res chain seq x y z
N MET A 1 -24.74 74.39 -2.28
CA MET A 1 -23.63 75.31 -2.63
C MET A 1 -23.80 76.67 -1.97
N ILE A 2 -24.83 77.46 -2.31
CA ILE A 2 -25.04 78.82 -1.76
C ILE A 2 -25.04 78.82 -0.22
N TYR A 3 -25.83 77.94 0.41
CA TYR A 3 -25.86 77.78 1.85
C TYR A 3 -24.46 77.49 2.44
N SER A 4 -23.72 76.56 1.85
CA SER A 4 -22.41 76.14 2.34
C SER A 4 -21.39 77.27 2.31
N ILE A 5 -21.38 78.07 1.23
CA ILE A 5 -20.49 79.23 1.11
C ILE A 5 -20.89 80.31 2.11
N ALA A 6 -22.19 80.61 2.25
CA ALA A 6 -22.68 81.60 3.21
C ALA A 6 -22.36 81.20 4.66
N ALA A 7 -22.59 79.93 5.01
CA ALA A 7 -22.33 79.43 6.35
C ALA A 7 -20.83 79.46 6.71
N LEU A 8 -19.94 79.06 5.79
CA LEU A 8 -18.49 79.02 6.03
C LEU A 8 -17.79 80.39 5.94
N SER A 9 -18.44 81.40 5.35
CA SER A 9 -17.87 82.75 5.19
C SER A 9 -18.47 83.78 6.15
N SER A 10 -19.56 83.45 6.84
CA SER A 10 -20.24 84.37 7.76
C SER A 10 -19.69 84.29 9.18
N ASN A 11 -19.75 85.40 9.92
CA ASN A 11 -19.44 85.45 11.35
C ASN A 11 -20.68 85.13 12.22
N LEU A 12 -21.87 85.25 11.62
CA LEU A 12 -23.17 84.92 12.19
C LEU A 12 -24.05 84.43 11.05
N MET A 13 -24.61 83.24 11.20
CA MET A 13 -25.56 82.70 10.23
C MET A 13 -26.98 83.00 10.69
N ILE A 14 -27.76 83.68 9.85
CA ILE A 14 -29.19 83.89 10.10
C ILE A 14 -29.98 82.96 9.17
N TYR A 15 -30.63 81.96 9.75
CA TYR A 15 -31.50 81.04 9.02
C TYR A 15 -32.96 81.46 9.20
N ASN A 16 -33.60 81.81 8.10
CA ASN A 16 -34.91 82.46 8.11
C ASN A 16 -36.00 81.50 7.62
N THR A 17 -37.05 81.35 8.42
CA THR A 17 -38.21 80.49 8.14
C THR A 17 -39.51 81.25 8.36
N ILE A 18 -40.63 80.69 7.92
CA ILE A 18 -41.95 81.32 8.00
C ILE A 18 -42.85 80.45 8.90
N ARG A 19 -43.59 81.09 9.79
CA ARG A 19 -44.59 80.58 10.73
C ARG A 19 -44.08 79.64 11.81
N THR A 20 -43.45 78.53 11.44
CA THR A 20 -43.04 77.48 12.38
C THR A 20 -41.76 76.79 11.93
N ILE A 21 -41.10 76.13 12.88
CA ILE A 21 -40.02 75.18 12.63
C ILE A 21 -40.61 73.77 12.72
N ASP A 22 -40.54 73.02 11.63
CA ASP A 22 -40.95 71.61 11.58
C ASP A 22 -39.73 70.68 11.51
N GLN A 23 -39.98 69.37 11.62
CA GLN A 23 -38.93 68.35 11.54
C GLN A 23 -38.22 68.37 10.17
N GLN A 24 -38.95 68.63 9.09
CA GLN A 24 -38.37 68.61 7.74
C GLN A 24 -37.35 69.74 7.56
N GLN A 25 -37.63 70.92 8.11
CA GLN A 25 -36.73 72.06 8.08
C GLN A 25 -35.48 71.82 8.93
N LEU A 26 -35.61 71.13 10.07
CA LEU A 26 -34.48 70.69 10.90
C LEU A 26 -33.58 69.71 10.14
N ASP A 27 -34.16 68.63 9.61
CA ASP A 27 -33.43 67.61 8.85
C ASP A 27 -32.74 68.21 7.62
N TYR A 28 -33.40 69.14 6.95
CA TYR A 28 -32.86 69.84 5.79
C TYR A 28 -31.68 70.73 6.16
N LEU A 29 -31.78 71.51 7.25
CA LEU A 29 -30.67 72.35 7.72
C LEU A 29 -29.48 71.50 8.16
N GLU A 30 -29.73 70.35 8.81
CA GLU A 30 -28.70 69.41 9.21
C GLU A 30 -27.98 68.83 8.00
N LEU A 31 -28.73 68.36 7.00
CA LEU A 31 -28.17 67.85 5.74
C LEU A 31 -27.30 68.90 5.04
N LEU A 32 -27.78 70.15 4.96
CA LEU A 32 -27.04 71.25 4.35
C LEU A 32 -25.75 71.58 5.11
N SER A 33 -25.81 71.59 6.45
CA SER A 33 -24.67 71.88 7.32
C SER A 33 -23.61 70.78 7.25
N ARG A 34 -24.00 69.50 7.30
CA ARG A 34 -23.07 68.38 7.13
C ARG A 34 -22.37 68.40 5.77
N ARG A 35 -23.09 68.75 4.70
CA ARG A 35 -22.50 68.89 3.37
C ARG A 35 -21.53 70.07 3.30
N ALA A 36 -21.86 71.18 3.94
CA ALA A 36 -20.95 72.31 4.04
C ALA A 36 -19.67 71.94 4.81
N GLN A 37 -19.78 71.18 5.89
CA GLN A 37 -18.64 70.65 6.64
C GLN A 37 -17.77 69.71 5.79
N LEU A 38 -18.39 68.74 5.11
CA LEU A 38 -17.68 67.82 4.21
C LEU A 38 -17.00 68.56 3.06
N PHE A 39 -17.65 69.60 2.53
CA PHE A 39 -17.07 70.46 1.51
C PHE A 39 -15.86 71.23 2.05
N ALA A 40 -15.94 71.82 3.25
CA ALA A 40 -14.81 72.50 3.90
C ALA A 40 -13.63 71.54 4.06
N LEU A 41 -13.86 70.36 4.64
CA LEU A 41 -12.85 69.31 4.84
C LEU A 41 -12.20 68.87 3.51
N LYS A 42 -13.00 68.60 2.48
CA LYS A 42 -12.49 68.21 1.15
C LYS A 42 -11.69 69.34 0.49
N SER A 43 -12.11 70.58 0.66
CA SER A 43 -11.44 71.75 0.08
C SER A 43 -10.10 72.02 0.76
N GLU A 44 -9.99 71.80 2.07
CA GLU A 44 -8.73 71.90 2.83
C GLU A 44 -7.74 70.80 2.45
N LEU A 45 -8.20 69.53 2.40
CA LEU A 45 -7.37 68.37 2.05
C LEU A 45 -6.69 68.53 0.68
N GLN A 46 -7.32 69.22 -0.25
CA GLN A 46 -6.77 69.42 -1.59
C GLN A 46 -5.75 70.56 -1.70
N ASN A 47 -5.72 71.51 -0.75
CA ASN A 47 -4.92 72.73 -0.87
C ASN A 47 -3.83 72.91 0.21
N SER A 48 -3.92 72.25 1.37
CA SER A 48 -2.84 72.28 2.38
C SER A 48 -2.93 71.10 3.36
N GLY A 49 -1.89 70.26 3.45
CA GLY A 49 -1.83 69.06 4.31
C GLY A 49 -1.78 69.30 5.83
N ASN A 50 -1.99 70.53 6.32
CA ASN A 50 -2.09 70.85 7.74
C ASN A 50 -3.51 71.33 8.06
N LEU A 51 -4.29 70.46 8.71
CA LEU A 51 -5.65 70.76 9.22
C LEU A 51 -5.58 71.76 10.38
N THR A 52 -5.62 73.06 10.09
CA THR A 52 -5.85 74.06 11.15
C THR A 52 -7.31 74.01 11.57
N LYS A 53 -7.59 73.59 12.82
CA LYS A 53 -8.92 73.46 13.44
C LYS A 53 -9.87 74.68 13.30
N SER A 54 -9.40 75.85 12.84
CA SER A 54 -10.19 77.09 12.82
C SER A 54 -11.12 77.26 11.61
N PHE A 55 -10.99 76.48 10.53
CA PHE A 55 -11.82 76.64 9.32
C PHE A 55 -13.08 75.76 9.29
N VAL A 56 -13.21 74.81 10.21
CA VAL A 56 -14.31 73.82 10.23
C VAL A 56 -15.41 74.18 11.26
N SER A 57 -15.23 75.24 12.06
CA SER A 57 -16.25 75.67 13.03
C SER A 57 -17.31 76.52 12.32
N PHE A 58 -18.59 76.17 12.45
CA PHE A 58 -19.66 77.03 11.97
C PHE A 58 -19.80 78.27 12.87
N PRO A 59 -20.14 79.43 12.30
CA PRO A 59 -20.49 80.60 13.09
C PRO A 59 -21.73 80.32 13.94
N PRO A 60 -22.01 81.12 14.99
CA PRO A 60 -23.28 81.07 15.68
C PRO A 60 -24.47 81.11 14.71
N LEU A 61 -25.54 80.38 15.04
CA LEU A 61 -26.75 80.28 14.22
C LEU A 61 -27.92 80.96 14.93
N PHE A 62 -28.47 82.00 14.30
CA PHE A 62 -29.73 82.63 14.68
C PHE A 62 -30.84 82.12 13.76
N TRP A 63 -31.75 81.34 14.30
CA TRP A 63 -32.93 80.89 13.58
C TRP A 63 -34.06 81.90 13.75
N VAL A 64 -34.40 82.61 12.70
CA VAL A 64 -35.47 83.61 12.70
C VAL A 64 -36.74 82.97 12.13
N VAL A 65 -37.83 83.01 12.89
CA VAL A 65 -39.15 82.56 12.47
C VAL A 65 -40.04 83.77 12.26
N ARG A 66 -40.35 84.09 11.00
CA ARG A 66 -41.23 85.20 10.63
C ARG A 66 -42.69 84.80 10.76
N ASP A 67 -43.56 85.78 10.95
CA ASP A 67 -45.02 85.58 11.06
C ASP A 67 -45.37 84.55 12.14
N TYR A 68 -44.63 84.57 13.25
CA TYR A 68 -44.84 83.67 14.36
C TYR A 68 -46.09 84.12 15.14
N ALA A 69 -47.12 83.30 15.16
CA ALA A 69 -48.43 83.64 15.72
C ALA A 69 -48.77 82.86 17.01
N LEU A 70 -47.79 82.16 17.60
CA LEU A 70 -47.97 81.43 18.87
C LEU A 70 -47.46 82.29 20.03
N ASP A 71 -48.07 82.15 21.21
CA ASP A 71 -47.75 82.96 22.41
C ASP A 71 -46.45 82.54 23.11
N GLU A 72 -45.84 81.42 22.70
CA GLU A 72 -44.59 80.90 23.27
C GLU A 72 -43.37 81.69 22.75
N ARG A 73 -42.95 82.72 23.50
CA ARG A 73 -41.83 83.60 23.12
C ARG A 73 -40.48 83.27 23.79
N THR A 74 -40.38 82.20 24.58
CA THR A 74 -39.14 81.82 25.29
C THR A 74 -38.25 80.90 24.45
N GLU A 75 -36.92 81.03 24.49
CA GLU A 75 -36.02 80.13 23.75
C GLU A 75 -36.17 78.63 24.12
N SER A 76 -36.83 78.30 25.23
CA SER A 76 -37.06 76.93 25.70
C SER A 76 -37.84 76.04 24.73
N TRP A 77 -38.80 76.58 23.97
CA TRP A 77 -39.57 75.79 22.99
C TRP A 77 -38.66 75.27 21.87
N PHE A 78 -37.67 76.07 21.48
CA PHE A 78 -36.73 75.72 20.42
C PHE A 78 -35.79 74.60 20.85
N PHE A 79 -35.24 74.68 22.06
CA PHE A 79 -34.41 73.60 22.61
C PHE A 79 -35.23 72.33 22.85
N SER A 80 -36.50 72.45 23.30
CA SER A 80 -37.40 71.31 23.42
C SER A 80 -37.68 70.64 22.06
N LEU A 81 -37.86 71.41 20.99
CA LEU A 81 -38.04 70.89 19.64
C LEU A 81 -36.78 70.16 19.14
N LEU A 82 -35.59 70.75 19.39
CA LEU A 82 -34.33 70.10 19.10
C LEU A 82 -34.17 68.78 19.87
N GLU A 83 -34.59 68.70 21.13
CA GLU A 83 -34.57 67.45 21.90
C GLU A 83 -35.62 66.44 21.44
N ALA A 84 -36.82 66.88 21.07
CA ALA A 84 -37.90 66.00 20.62
C ALA A 84 -37.58 65.33 19.27
N SER A 85 -36.93 66.08 18.37
CA SER A 85 -36.42 65.56 17.10
C SER A 85 -35.41 64.42 17.31
N GLN A 86 -34.61 64.47 18.38
CA GLN A 86 -33.56 63.50 18.69
C GLN A 86 -34.10 62.14 19.18
N ARG A 87 -35.27 62.10 19.83
CA ARG A 87 -35.82 60.85 20.40
C ARG A 87 -36.44 59.92 19.36
N LYS A 88 -36.82 60.44 18.19
CA LYS A 88 -37.51 59.65 17.15
C LYS A 88 -36.58 58.76 16.32
N GLU A 89 -35.29 59.07 16.23
CA GLU A 89 -34.30 58.20 15.55
C GLU A 89 -33.86 57.00 16.41
N PHE A 90 -33.99 57.07 17.74
CA PHE A 90 -33.62 55.99 18.66
C PHE A 90 -34.70 54.92 18.85
N GLY A 91 -35.86 55.05 18.20
CA GLY A 91 -37.00 54.14 18.38
C GLY A 91 -36.90 52.79 17.65
N LYS A 92 -35.92 52.59 16.77
CA LYS A 92 -35.72 51.31 16.05
C LYS A 92 -34.25 51.08 15.67
N ALA A 93 -33.44 50.63 16.61
CA ALA A 93 -32.32 49.74 16.30
C ALA A 93 -32.03 48.90 17.55
N THR A 94 -32.02 47.60 17.32
CA THR A 94 -31.62 46.53 18.23
C THR A 94 -30.33 46.87 18.98
N SER A 95 -30.27 46.42 20.23
CA SER A 95 -29.03 46.24 20.98
C SER A 95 -27.92 45.65 20.09
N GLU A 96 -26.69 46.08 20.38
CA GLU A 96 -25.41 45.53 19.90
C GLU A 96 -24.72 46.34 18.79
N LYS A 97 -23.67 47.06 19.24
CA LYS A 97 -22.44 47.39 18.52
C LYS A 97 -22.59 48.01 17.12
N ASN A 98 -23.01 49.27 17.09
CA ASN A 98 -22.61 50.23 16.05
C ASN A 98 -22.25 51.57 16.71
N THR A 99 -21.12 51.58 17.44
CA THR A 99 -20.60 52.74 18.18
C THR A 99 -19.65 53.61 17.35
N GLU A 100 -19.90 53.80 16.05
CA GLU A 100 -19.07 54.69 15.21
C GLU A 100 -19.87 55.67 14.34
N ASN A 101 -21.18 55.49 14.17
CA ASN A 101 -22.05 56.51 13.58
C ASN A 101 -22.88 57.19 14.67
N GLU A 102 -22.20 57.84 15.62
CA GLU A 102 -22.84 58.92 16.37
C GLU A 102 -23.22 60.00 15.35
N SER A 103 -24.49 60.06 14.96
CA SER A 103 -25.04 61.15 14.16
C SER A 103 -24.62 62.49 14.78
N ILE A 104 -23.67 63.17 14.15
CA ILE A 104 -23.17 64.47 14.62
C ILE A 104 -24.31 65.47 14.41
N ARG A 105 -24.89 65.89 15.54
CA ARG A 105 -26.13 66.69 15.67
C ARG A 105 -25.92 68.14 15.25
N LEU A 106 -26.99 68.86 14.90
CA LEU A 106 -26.95 70.32 14.67
C LEU A 106 -26.28 71.10 15.82
N GLN A 107 -26.55 70.73 17.08
CA GLN A 107 -25.91 71.33 18.26
C GLN A 107 -24.40 71.06 18.35
N LYS A 108 -23.90 69.98 17.73
CA LYS A 108 -22.46 69.70 17.62
C LYS A 108 -21.81 70.47 16.45
N LEU A 109 -22.60 70.90 15.47
CA LEU A 109 -22.11 71.64 14.29
C LEU A 109 -21.96 73.14 14.57
N PHE A 110 -22.87 73.73 15.34
CA PHE A 110 -22.89 75.16 15.67
C PHE A 110 -22.54 75.41 17.14
N GLU A 111 -21.53 76.24 17.43
CA GLU A 111 -21.08 76.51 18.81
C GLU A 111 -22.16 77.20 19.66
N LYS A 112 -22.97 78.07 19.04
CA LYS A 112 -24.06 78.80 19.68
C LYS A 112 -25.27 78.83 18.75
N MET A 113 -26.44 78.52 19.28
CA MET A 113 -27.70 78.55 18.54
C MET A 113 -28.75 79.31 19.34
N LYS A 114 -29.46 80.23 18.68
CA LYS A 114 -30.59 80.97 19.26
C LYS A 114 -31.75 81.01 18.28
N ALA A 115 -32.96 81.05 18.80
CA ALA A 115 -34.16 81.25 17.98
C ALA A 115 -34.81 82.58 18.32
N PHE A 116 -35.21 83.31 17.28
CA PHE A 116 -35.93 84.58 17.39
C PHE A 116 -37.24 84.45 16.63
N THR A 117 -38.33 84.83 17.29
CA THR A 117 -39.65 84.91 16.67
C THR A 117 -39.91 86.36 16.30
N LEU A 118 -40.42 86.58 15.09
CA LEU A 118 -40.87 87.89 14.63
C LEU A 118 -42.36 87.80 14.38
N PHE A 119 -43.13 88.67 15.04
CA PHE A 119 -44.55 88.82 14.76
C PHE A 119 -44.81 89.37 13.34
N LEU A 120 -46.08 89.42 12.91
CA LEU A 120 -46.41 89.95 11.58
C LEU A 120 -46.08 91.45 11.50
N PRO A 121 -45.35 91.92 10.46
CA PRO A 121 -44.99 93.33 10.30
C PRO A 121 -46.19 94.28 10.20
N HIS A 122 -47.25 93.86 9.52
CA HIS A 122 -48.52 94.57 9.39
C HIS A 122 -49.63 93.60 8.95
N VAL A 123 -50.87 93.82 9.41
CA VAL A 123 -52.06 93.04 9.02
C VAL A 123 -52.58 93.37 7.60
N ASN A 124 -52.28 94.57 7.04
CA ASN A 124 -52.84 95.02 5.77
C ASN A 124 -51.90 94.72 4.59
N LYS A 125 -52.43 94.07 3.56
CA LYS A 125 -51.69 93.65 2.35
C LYS A 125 -51.11 94.81 1.55
N ASP A 126 -51.79 95.97 1.51
CA ASP A 126 -51.31 97.11 0.72
C ASP A 126 -50.10 97.79 1.38
N ASN A 127 -50.05 97.80 2.71
CA ASN A 127 -48.94 98.35 3.48
C ASN A 127 -47.74 97.39 3.60
N LEU A 128 -47.91 96.11 3.27
CA LEU A 128 -46.81 95.13 3.21
C LEU A 128 -45.91 95.30 1.97
N LYS A 129 -46.40 95.97 0.91
CA LYS A 129 -45.63 96.23 -0.31
C LYS A 129 -44.60 97.36 -0.12
N GLU A 130 -44.97 98.41 0.60
CA GLU A 130 -44.10 99.53 0.97
C GLU A 130 -44.20 99.81 2.47
N LEU A 131 -43.31 99.19 3.24
CA LEU A 131 -43.33 99.28 4.69
C LEU A 131 -42.73 100.61 5.16
N LYS A 132 -43.58 101.54 5.60
CA LYS A 132 -43.15 102.71 6.37
C LYS A 132 -43.00 102.30 7.84
N ILE A 133 -41.91 102.73 8.48
CA ILE A 133 -41.58 102.39 9.88
C ILE A 133 -42.74 102.74 10.83
N GLN A 134 -43.46 103.83 10.53
CA GLN A 134 -44.59 104.33 11.30
C GLN A 134 -45.84 103.44 11.23
N CYS A 135 -45.92 102.56 10.23
CA CYS A 135 -47.06 101.66 10.02
C CYS A 135 -46.76 100.23 10.53
N LEU A 136 -45.58 99.99 11.10
CA LEU A 136 -45.22 98.67 11.61
C LEU A 136 -45.90 98.39 12.94
N ASN A 137 -46.25 97.14 13.16
CA ASN A 137 -46.76 96.69 14.46
C ASN A 137 -45.72 96.92 15.56
N GLU A 138 -46.14 97.46 16.70
CA GLU A 138 -45.29 97.72 17.86
C GLU A 138 -44.62 96.43 18.37
N GLU A 139 -45.33 95.30 18.35
CA GLU A 139 -44.77 94.01 18.76
C GLU A 139 -43.64 93.58 17.82
N PHE A 140 -43.83 93.74 16.51
CA PHE A 140 -42.80 93.45 15.52
C PHE A 140 -41.58 94.36 15.69
N LEU A 141 -41.78 95.65 15.99
CA LEU A 141 -40.68 96.58 16.25
C LEU A 141 -39.89 96.18 17.49
N ASN A 142 -40.55 95.71 18.55
CA ASN A 142 -39.89 95.23 19.75
C ASN A 142 -39.07 93.95 19.46
N ASP A 143 -39.66 92.96 18.79
CA ASP A 143 -38.97 91.73 18.40
C ASP A 143 -37.74 92.04 17.50
N LEU A 144 -37.88 92.99 16.57
CA LEU A 144 -36.80 93.45 15.71
C LEU A 144 -35.69 94.14 16.50
N GLN A 145 -36.02 94.95 17.50
CA GLN A 145 -35.01 95.57 18.37
C GLN A 145 -34.23 94.54 19.18
N ILE A 146 -34.90 93.50 19.70
CA ILE A 146 -34.27 92.39 20.43
C ILE A 146 -33.30 91.64 19.51
N LEU A 147 -33.74 91.30 18.30
CA LEU A 147 -32.90 90.66 17.28
C LEU A 147 -31.70 91.55 16.92
N ARG A 148 -31.92 92.85 16.69
CA ARG A 148 -30.86 93.81 16.33
C ARG A 148 -29.81 93.94 17.42
N ARG A 149 -30.22 94.04 18.70
CA ARG A 149 -29.27 94.08 19.84
C ARG A 149 -28.44 92.79 19.90
N SER A 150 -29.10 91.63 19.77
CA SER A 150 -28.42 90.33 19.78
C SER A 150 -27.41 90.16 18.64
N ILE A 151 -27.74 90.64 17.43
CA ILE A 151 -26.82 90.64 16.29
C ILE A 151 -25.62 91.56 16.56
N GLN A 152 -25.86 92.77 17.09
CA GLN A 152 -24.80 93.73 17.41
C GLN A 152 -23.83 93.21 18.49
N GLU A 153 -24.31 92.43 19.45
CA GLU A 153 -23.47 91.77 20.46
C GLU A 153 -22.54 90.73 19.85
N VAL A 154 -23.04 89.89 18.95
CA VAL A 154 -22.22 88.83 18.30
C VAL A 154 -21.16 89.42 17.37
N ILE A 155 -21.51 90.47 16.61
CA ILE A 155 -20.60 91.06 15.61
C ILE A 155 -19.42 91.82 16.26
N LYS A 156 -19.57 92.32 17.50
CA LYS A 156 -18.51 93.06 18.21
C LYS A 156 -17.28 92.22 18.57
N GLY A 157 -17.33 90.89 18.47
CA GLY A 157 -16.33 89.98 19.03
C GLY A 157 -15.20 89.50 18.10
N VAL A 158 -15.36 89.46 16.78
CA VAL A 158 -14.35 88.86 15.88
C VAL A 158 -14.43 89.50 14.49
N GLY A 159 -13.36 90.15 14.03
CA GLY A 159 -13.30 90.77 12.70
C GLY A 159 -12.24 90.11 11.83
N ILE A 160 -12.68 89.39 10.79
CA ILE A 160 -11.81 89.02 9.66
C ILE A 160 -11.60 90.29 8.82
N SER A 161 -10.37 90.58 8.40
CA SER A 161 -10.12 91.75 7.51
C SER A 161 -10.79 91.55 6.15
N ALA A 162 -11.21 92.64 5.49
CA ALA A 162 -11.80 92.58 4.15
C ALA A 162 -10.93 91.81 3.14
N ARG A 163 -9.59 91.90 3.27
CA ARG A 163 -8.64 91.16 2.42
C ARG A 163 -8.72 89.66 2.64
N GLN A 164 -8.79 89.21 3.90
CA GLN A 164 -8.95 87.80 4.25
C GLN A 164 -10.31 87.27 3.80
N PHE A 165 -11.38 88.04 3.97
CA PHE A 165 -12.72 87.66 3.50
C PHE A 165 -12.77 87.43 1.98
N CYS A 166 -12.19 88.35 1.18
CA CYS A 166 -12.11 88.18 -0.28
C CYS A 166 -11.31 86.93 -0.67
N SER A 167 -10.21 86.64 0.05
CA SER A 167 -9.41 85.44 -0.18
C SER A 167 -10.20 84.17 0.11
N THR A 168 -10.95 84.14 1.22
CA THR A 168 -11.78 83.00 1.63
C THR A 168 -12.92 82.74 0.64
N ILE A 169 -13.59 83.79 0.15
CA ILE A 169 -14.65 83.64 -0.86
C ILE A 169 -14.08 83.10 -2.17
N ASN A 170 -12.98 83.68 -2.67
CA ASN A 170 -12.36 83.21 -3.92
C ASN A 170 -11.93 81.74 -3.81
N PHE A 171 -11.43 81.32 -2.65
CA PHE A 171 -11.10 79.93 -2.37
C PHE A 171 -12.33 79.02 -2.49
N TYR A 172 -13.42 79.32 -1.79
CA TYR A 172 -14.61 78.47 -1.82
C TYR A 172 -15.30 78.44 -3.18
N VAL A 173 -15.31 79.56 -3.91
CA VAL A 173 -15.87 79.62 -5.27
C VAL A 173 -15.02 78.79 -6.24
N HIS A 174 -13.69 78.84 -6.16
CA HIS A 174 -12.82 77.97 -6.96
C HIS A 174 -13.00 76.49 -6.63
N ALA A 175 -13.12 76.14 -5.35
CA ALA A 175 -13.39 74.76 -4.92
C ALA A 175 -14.77 74.27 -5.40
N ALA A 176 -15.78 75.14 -5.41
CA ALA A 176 -17.11 74.82 -5.92
C ALA A 176 -17.10 74.46 -7.41
N ASN A 177 -16.38 75.24 -8.22
CA ASN A 177 -16.28 75.05 -9.67
C ASN A 177 -15.54 73.76 -10.07
N LYS A 178 -14.77 73.14 -9.16
CA LYS A 178 -14.08 71.85 -9.38
C LYS A 178 -14.94 70.61 -9.07
N ASN A 179 -16.27 70.72 -8.99
CA ASN A 179 -17.20 69.62 -8.67
C ASN A 179 -16.94 68.92 -7.33
N LEU A 180 -16.34 69.62 -6.35
CA LEU A 180 -16.08 69.07 -5.02
C LEU A 180 -17.35 68.95 -4.14
N PHE A 181 -18.47 69.49 -4.61
CA PHE A 181 -19.77 69.31 -3.98
C PHE A 181 -20.34 67.93 -4.31
N PRO A 182 -20.61 67.07 -3.31
CA PRO A 182 -21.40 65.88 -3.55
C PRO A 182 -22.79 66.28 -4.05
N ALA A 183 -23.24 65.69 -5.16
CA ALA A 183 -24.60 65.87 -5.66
C ALA A 183 -25.61 65.50 -4.56
N ILE A 184 -26.80 66.11 -4.56
CA ILE A 184 -27.88 65.69 -3.67
C ILE A 184 -28.56 64.50 -4.36
N PRO A 185 -28.27 63.22 -3.99
CA PRO A 185 -29.13 62.15 -4.47
C PRO A 185 -30.52 62.41 -3.91
N SER A 186 -31.55 62.18 -4.70
CA SER A 186 -32.90 62.19 -4.16
C SER A 186 -32.98 61.14 -3.04
N VAL A 187 -33.69 61.47 -1.97
CA VAL A 187 -34.02 60.51 -0.89
C VAL A 187 -34.62 59.23 -1.49
N TRP A 188 -35.40 59.40 -2.56
CA TRP A 188 -35.93 58.32 -3.39
C TRP A 188 -34.84 57.40 -3.96
N ASN A 189 -33.80 57.92 -4.63
CA ASN A 189 -32.76 57.07 -5.22
C ASN A 189 -31.96 56.30 -4.16
N GLY A 190 -31.74 56.90 -2.99
CA GLY A 190 -31.13 56.22 -1.85
C GLY A 190 -32.00 55.07 -1.33
N TYR A 191 -33.29 55.34 -1.13
CA TYR A 191 -34.27 54.34 -0.71
C TYR A 191 -34.39 53.17 -1.70
N ILE A 192 -34.46 53.45 -3.01
CA ILE A 192 -34.47 52.43 -4.05
C ILE A 192 -33.24 51.53 -3.98
N LYS A 193 -32.05 52.11 -3.78
CA LYS A 193 -30.80 51.34 -3.70
C LYS A 193 -30.77 50.43 -2.46
N SER A 194 -31.17 50.93 -1.30
CA SER A 194 -31.24 50.11 -0.07
C SER A 194 -32.30 49.01 -0.20
N LEU A 195 -33.45 49.31 -0.81
CA LEU A 195 -34.51 48.34 -1.01
C LEU A 195 -34.03 47.19 -1.89
N LYS A 196 -33.36 47.49 -3.02
CA LYS A 196 -32.78 46.46 -3.90
C LYS A 196 -31.83 45.51 -3.19
N LEU A 197 -30.95 46.03 -2.34
CA LEU A 197 -30.00 45.22 -1.57
C LEU A 197 -30.75 44.30 -0.59
N SER A 198 -31.70 44.85 0.16
CA SER A 198 -32.50 44.09 1.13
C SER A 198 -33.31 42.96 0.49
N VAL A 199 -33.87 43.19 -0.71
CA VAL A 199 -34.58 42.15 -1.48
C VAL A 199 -33.63 41.04 -1.90
N LYS A 200 -32.45 41.38 -2.44
CA LYS A 200 -31.45 40.39 -2.85
C LYS A 200 -31.01 39.51 -1.69
N GLU A 201 -30.68 40.10 -0.55
CA GLU A 201 -30.29 39.37 0.66
C GLU A 201 -31.39 38.41 1.13
N SER A 202 -32.62 38.90 1.25
CA SER A 202 -33.76 38.10 1.73
C SER A 202 -34.08 36.91 0.82
N VAL A 203 -33.98 37.10 -0.49
CA VAL A 203 -34.24 36.04 -1.47
C VAL A 203 -33.11 35.00 -1.49
N LEU A 204 -31.86 35.44 -1.40
CA LEU A 204 -30.71 34.55 -1.31
C LEU A 204 -30.74 33.70 -0.03
N ASP A 205 -31.06 34.32 1.11
CA ASP A 205 -31.19 33.61 2.38
C ASP A 205 -32.32 32.58 2.34
N TYR A 206 -33.45 32.91 1.72
CA TYR A 206 -34.52 31.94 1.51
C TYR A 206 -34.08 30.77 0.62
N ALA A 207 -33.42 31.05 -0.50
CA ALA A 207 -32.94 30.02 -1.42
C ALA A 207 -31.97 29.05 -0.72
N LYS A 208 -30.94 29.60 -0.05
CA LYS A 208 -29.94 28.81 0.70
C LYS A 208 -30.58 27.96 1.79
N ASN A 209 -31.41 28.56 2.65
CA ASN A 209 -32.05 27.82 3.74
C ASN A 209 -32.92 26.66 3.26
N ASN A 210 -33.56 26.78 2.08
CA ASN A 210 -34.36 25.68 1.52
C ASN A 210 -33.50 24.65 0.80
N THR A 211 -32.45 25.04 0.08
CA THR A 211 -31.50 24.10 -0.52
C THR A 211 -30.79 23.29 0.56
N ASP A 212 -30.37 23.94 1.65
CA ASP A 212 -29.67 23.31 2.77
C ASP A 212 -30.58 22.30 3.49
N LYS A 213 -31.85 22.65 3.77
CA LYS A 213 -32.81 21.69 4.33
C LYS A 213 -33.03 20.45 3.47
N ILE A 214 -33.01 20.60 2.14
CA ILE A 214 -33.16 19.45 1.25
C ILE A 214 -31.84 18.65 1.19
N ASN A 215 -30.70 19.31 1.29
CA ASN A 215 -29.39 18.66 1.37
C ASN A 215 -29.17 17.94 2.71
N GLU A 216 -29.73 18.41 3.82
CA GLU A 216 -29.69 17.74 5.12
C GLU A 216 -30.57 16.48 5.17
N GLN A 217 -31.62 16.43 4.33
CA GLN A 217 -32.40 15.21 4.17
C GLN A 217 -31.49 14.14 3.51
N ASN A 218 -31.19 13.06 4.25
CA ASN A 218 -30.47 11.87 3.73
C ASN A 218 -31.34 11.05 2.75
N ILE A 219 -32.07 11.72 1.87
CA ILE A 219 -32.96 11.15 0.88
C ILE A 219 -32.34 11.42 -0.49
N VAL A 220 -32.37 10.41 -1.35
CA VAL A 220 -31.93 10.49 -2.74
C VAL A 220 -33.16 10.83 -3.59
N PHE A 221 -33.12 11.95 -4.30
CA PHE A 221 -34.21 12.38 -5.18
C PHE A 221 -33.95 11.96 -6.62
N THR A 222 -35.00 11.58 -7.34
CA THR A 222 -34.92 11.43 -8.80
C THR A 222 -34.77 12.78 -9.49
N GLU A 223 -34.38 12.79 -10.76
CA GLU A 223 -34.23 14.03 -11.54
C GLU A 223 -35.56 14.82 -11.64
N GLU A 224 -36.70 14.13 -11.72
CA GLU A 224 -38.02 14.76 -11.72
C GLU A 224 -38.36 15.38 -10.35
N GLU A 225 -38.08 14.67 -9.26
CA GLU A 225 -38.34 15.13 -7.90
C GLU A 225 -37.46 16.34 -7.51
N ILE A 226 -36.19 16.37 -7.94
CA ILE A 226 -35.32 17.51 -7.65
C ILE A 226 -35.70 18.73 -8.47
N ASN A 227 -36.08 18.55 -9.74
CA ASN A 227 -36.49 19.66 -10.61
C ASN A 227 -37.81 20.29 -10.15
N THR A 228 -38.78 19.50 -9.67
CA THR A 228 -40.01 20.04 -9.08
C THR A 228 -39.74 20.86 -7.81
N LYS A 229 -38.84 20.40 -6.93
CA LYS A 229 -38.42 21.17 -5.74
C LYS A 229 -37.71 22.47 -6.12
N ILE A 230 -36.84 22.45 -7.12
CA ILE A 230 -36.14 23.64 -7.63
C ILE A 230 -37.15 24.66 -8.15
N GLU A 231 -38.17 24.21 -8.89
CA GLU A 231 -39.19 25.10 -9.45
C GLU A 231 -40.01 25.78 -8.34
N ILE A 232 -40.35 25.05 -7.27
CA ILE A 232 -41.02 25.60 -6.09
C ILE A 232 -40.15 26.68 -5.41
N ILE A 233 -38.84 26.46 -5.29
CA ILE A 233 -37.92 27.44 -4.70
C ILE A 233 -37.89 28.70 -5.56
N LYS A 234 -37.71 28.57 -6.89
CA LYS A 234 -37.69 29.70 -7.82
C LYS A 234 -38.98 30.53 -7.76
N GLN A 235 -40.14 29.87 -7.79
CA GLN A 235 -41.44 30.53 -7.71
C GLN A 235 -41.63 31.29 -6.38
N ASN A 236 -41.20 30.71 -5.27
CA ASN A 236 -41.28 31.38 -3.97
C ASN A 236 -40.32 32.57 -3.86
N CYS A 237 -39.10 32.45 -4.37
CA CYS A 237 -38.15 33.55 -4.45
C CYS A 237 -38.71 34.74 -5.26
N LYS A 238 -39.29 34.46 -6.43
CA LYS A 238 -39.96 35.46 -7.26
C LYS A 238 -41.10 36.16 -6.51
N ARG A 239 -41.95 35.39 -5.81
CA ARG A 239 -43.04 35.93 -5.01
C ARG A 239 -42.57 36.81 -3.84
N ILE A 240 -41.45 36.47 -3.21
CA ILE A 240 -40.84 37.30 -2.14
C ILE A 240 -40.35 38.63 -2.73
N ALA A 241 -39.65 38.58 -3.86
CA ALA A 241 -39.16 39.78 -4.55
C ALA A 241 -40.30 40.72 -4.98
N GLU A 242 -41.36 40.18 -5.59
CA GLU A 242 -42.55 40.95 -6.01
C GLU A 242 -43.26 41.62 -4.83
N LYS A 243 -43.35 40.94 -3.68
CA LYS A 243 -43.96 41.51 -2.47
C LYS A 243 -43.12 42.64 -1.86
N MET A 244 -41.79 42.52 -1.87
CA MET A 244 -40.91 43.55 -1.33
C MET A 244 -40.74 44.76 -2.25
N LEU A 245 -40.91 44.58 -3.56
CA LEU A 245 -40.84 45.65 -4.57
C LEU A 245 -42.22 46.28 -4.88
N PHE A 246 -43.22 46.02 -4.03
CA PHE A 246 -44.58 46.52 -4.22
C PHE A 246 -44.60 48.04 -4.42
N GLY A 247 -45.18 48.48 -5.54
CA GLY A 247 -45.31 49.89 -5.90
C GLY A 247 -44.19 50.45 -6.80
N ILE A 248 -43.17 49.66 -7.18
CA ILE A 248 -42.03 50.12 -8.00
C ILE A 248 -41.84 49.21 -9.22
N LYS A 249 -42.76 49.31 -10.19
CA LYS A 249 -42.81 48.42 -11.37
C LYS A 249 -41.57 48.50 -12.26
N ASP A 250 -41.07 49.71 -12.52
CA ASP A 250 -39.95 49.95 -13.47
C ASP A 250 -38.60 49.34 -13.02
N LEU A 251 -38.48 48.96 -11.74
CA LEU A 251 -37.27 48.37 -11.17
C LEU A 251 -37.42 46.86 -10.91
N THR A 252 -38.62 46.31 -11.13
CA THR A 252 -38.92 44.91 -10.80
C THR A 252 -38.26 43.95 -11.78
N GLU A 253 -38.30 44.22 -13.09
CA GLU A 253 -37.76 43.32 -14.12
C GLU A 253 -36.23 43.16 -14.02
N ASN A 254 -35.50 44.27 -13.86
CA ASN A 254 -34.04 44.24 -13.71
C ASN A 254 -33.60 43.51 -12.44
N VAL A 255 -34.35 43.66 -11.34
CA VAL A 255 -34.02 42.99 -10.07
C VAL A 255 -34.35 41.50 -10.12
N LEU A 256 -35.43 41.11 -10.82
CA LEU A 256 -35.77 39.70 -11.01
C LEU A 256 -34.72 38.95 -11.85
N GLN A 257 -34.17 39.58 -12.89
CA GLN A 257 -33.08 38.97 -13.69
C GLN A 257 -31.82 38.76 -12.85
N ASP A 258 -31.41 39.76 -12.07
CA ASP A 258 -30.27 39.64 -11.16
C ASP A 258 -30.48 38.50 -10.14
N ILE A 259 -31.70 38.39 -9.59
CA ILE A 259 -32.06 37.37 -8.62
C ILE A 259 -32.01 35.96 -9.22
N GLU A 260 -32.43 35.76 -10.47
CA GLU A 260 -32.33 34.47 -11.14
C GLU A 260 -30.87 34.00 -11.28
N ILE A 261 -29.96 34.93 -11.60
CA ILE A 261 -28.53 34.66 -11.64
C ILE A 261 -28.01 34.29 -10.25
N ASP A 262 -28.39 35.06 -9.23
CA ASP A 262 -27.91 34.88 -7.86
C ASP A 262 -28.41 33.55 -7.22
N ILE A 263 -29.64 33.12 -7.52
CA ILE A 263 -30.20 31.83 -7.03
C ILE A 263 -29.65 30.62 -7.80
N SER A 264 -29.13 30.81 -9.02
CA SER A 264 -28.61 29.70 -9.84
C SER A 264 -27.50 28.92 -9.14
N LYS A 265 -26.67 29.59 -8.34
CA LYS A 265 -25.54 28.98 -7.63
C LYS A 265 -26.00 27.98 -6.54
N PRO A 266 -26.83 28.37 -5.54
CA PRO A 266 -27.38 27.41 -4.57
C PRO A 266 -28.12 26.22 -5.21
N ILE A 267 -28.85 26.45 -6.30
CA ILE A 267 -29.54 25.39 -7.04
C ILE A 267 -28.55 24.40 -7.66
N LYS A 268 -27.44 24.90 -8.22
CA LYS A 268 -26.42 24.04 -8.82
C LYS A 268 -25.75 23.17 -7.76
N GLU A 269 -25.38 23.76 -6.62
CA GLU A 269 -24.79 23.05 -5.48
C GLU A 269 -25.73 21.94 -4.96
N MET A 270 -27.03 22.22 -4.88
CA MET A 270 -28.05 21.22 -4.52
C MET A 270 -28.10 20.03 -5.49
N LYS A 271 -27.99 20.26 -6.81
CA LYS A 271 -27.95 19.18 -7.81
C LYS A 271 -26.69 18.34 -7.66
N GLU A 272 -25.54 18.99 -7.54
CA GLU A 272 -24.24 18.31 -7.37
C GLU A 272 -24.25 17.42 -6.11
N ILE A 273 -24.78 17.90 -4.98
CA ILE A 273 -24.91 17.11 -3.75
C ILE A 273 -25.88 15.93 -3.92
N ASN A 274 -26.99 16.10 -4.63
CA ASN A 274 -27.91 14.99 -4.91
C ASN A 274 -27.26 13.92 -5.80
N ASP A 275 -26.48 14.33 -6.80
CA ASP A 275 -25.74 13.40 -7.67
C ASP A 275 -24.71 12.59 -6.86
N GLU A 276 -24.00 13.23 -5.94
CA GLU A 276 -23.08 12.53 -5.01
C GLU A 276 -23.82 11.50 -4.14
N LYS A 277 -25.01 11.85 -3.64
CA LYS A 277 -25.86 10.92 -2.87
C LYS A 277 -26.35 9.75 -3.72
N ILE A 278 -26.76 9.98 -4.97
CA ILE A 278 -27.13 8.91 -5.92
C ILE A 278 -25.94 7.96 -6.10
N GLN A 279 -24.74 8.49 -6.34
CA GLN A 279 -23.53 7.69 -6.53
C GLN A 279 -23.21 6.85 -5.29
N LYS A 280 -23.31 7.44 -4.09
CA LYS A 280 -23.11 6.73 -2.84
C LYS A 280 -24.13 5.60 -2.64
N TYR A 281 -25.41 5.88 -2.88
CA TYR A 281 -26.48 4.88 -2.76
C TYR A 281 -26.27 3.69 -3.70
N ILE A 282 -25.93 3.94 -4.96
CA ILE A 282 -25.68 2.85 -5.92
C ILE A 282 -24.46 2.02 -5.50
N LYS A 283 -23.38 2.64 -4.99
CA LYS A 283 -22.21 1.92 -4.46
C LYS A 283 -22.59 1.01 -3.28
N GLU A 284 -23.36 1.51 -2.32
CA GLU A 284 -23.81 0.72 -1.18
C GLU A 284 -24.69 -0.46 -1.59
N GLU A 285 -25.61 -0.25 -2.53
CA GLU A 285 -26.50 -1.29 -3.02
C GLU A 285 -25.77 -2.34 -3.89
N ALA A 286 -24.78 -1.91 -4.68
CA ALA A 286 -23.87 -2.81 -5.37
C ALA A 286 -23.07 -3.68 -4.38
N GLN A 287 -22.62 -3.11 -3.26
CA GLN A 287 -21.89 -3.84 -2.22
C GLN A 287 -22.78 -4.85 -1.47
N LYS A 288 -24.04 -4.50 -1.18
CA LYS A 288 -25.00 -5.46 -0.61
C LYS A 288 -25.24 -6.64 -1.55
N ASN A 289 -25.46 -6.36 -2.83
CA ASN A 289 -25.61 -7.39 -3.86
C ASN A 289 -24.35 -8.27 -3.97
N LYS A 290 -23.14 -7.68 -3.90
CA LYS A 290 -21.87 -8.44 -3.80
C LYS A 290 -21.90 -9.43 -2.61
N ASN A 291 -22.25 -8.95 -1.42
CA ASN A 291 -22.27 -9.78 -0.22
C ASN A 291 -23.31 -10.90 -0.28
N GLU A 292 -24.49 -10.67 -0.85
CA GLU A 292 -25.49 -11.72 -1.07
C GLU A 292 -25.02 -12.77 -2.08
N LEU A 293 -24.40 -12.35 -3.18
CA LEU A 293 -23.82 -13.27 -4.15
C LEU A 293 -22.73 -14.15 -3.50
N ILE A 294 -21.86 -13.58 -2.68
CA ILE A 294 -20.85 -14.33 -1.91
C ILE A 294 -21.51 -15.37 -1.00
N LYS A 295 -22.62 -15.04 -0.32
CA LYS A 295 -23.36 -16.01 0.51
C LYS A 295 -23.92 -17.16 -0.33
N LEU A 296 -24.49 -16.89 -1.51
CA LEU A 296 -24.98 -17.92 -2.43
C LEU A 296 -23.85 -18.80 -2.96
N ILE A 297 -22.67 -18.23 -3.22
CA ILE A 297 -21.47 -18.98 -3.63
C ILE A 297 -21.01 -19.90 -2.50
N ASN A 298 -20.98 -19.41 -1.25
CA ASN A 298 -20.57 -20.21 -0.10
C ASN A 298 -21.55 -21.33 0.24
N ALA A 299 -22.81 -21.22 -0.17
CA ALA A 299 -23.82 -22.27 0.03
C ALA A 299 -23.68 -23.43 -0.96
N ASN A 300 -22.93 -23.27 -2.06
CA ASN A 300 -22.68 -24.33 -3.01
C ASN A 300 -21.47 -25.19 -2.58
N ASN A 301 -21.60 -26.52 -2.70
CA ASN A 301 -20.56 -27.48 -2.37
C ASN A 301 -19.39 -27.39 -3.37
N MET A 302 -18.46 -26.47 -3.16
CA MET A 302 -17.19 -26.38 -3.89
C MET A 302 -16.26 -27.55 -3.50
N PRO A 303 -15.37 -28.04 -4.38
CA PRO A 303 -15.07 -27.53 -5.72
C PRO A 303 -16.00 -28.08 -6.82
N LEU A 304 -16.29 -27.25 -7.81
CA LEU A 304 -17.13 -27.58 -8.97
C LEU A 304 -16.28 -27.75 -10.25
N ASN A 305 -16.79 -28.50 -11.23
CA ASN A 305 -16.16 -28.58 -12.55
C ASN A 305 -16.35 -27.28 -13.35
N GLN A 306 -15.57 -27.08 -14.43
CA GLN A 306 -15.55 -25.82 -15.18
C GLN A 306 -16.91 -25.51 -15.83
N LYS A 307 -17.65 -26.54 -16.27
CA LYS A 307 -18.98 -26.40 -16.89
C LYS A 307 -20.02 -25.95 -15.86
N GLU A 308 -20.08 -26.59 -14.70
CA GLU A 308 -20.96 -26.22 -13.59
C GLU A 308 -20.67 -24.80 -13.09
N LEU A 309 -19.39 -24.45 -12.94
CA LEU A 309 -18.98 -23.11 -12.55
C LEU A 309 -19.43 -22.05 -13.57
N SER A 310 -19.31 -22.34 -14.86
CA SER A 310 -19.75 -21.42 -15.93
C SER A 310 -21.27 -21.19 -15.91
N ILE A 311 -22.06 -22.23 -15.63
CA ILE A 311 -23.52 -22.15 -15.52
C ILE A 311 -23.90 -21.27 -14.33
N ILE A 312 -23.31 -21.51 -13.16
CA ILE A 312 -23.58 -20.71 -11.95
C ILE A 312 -23.17 -19.25 -12.17
N ILE A 313 -21.99 -18.99 -12.74
CA ILE A 313 -21.54 -17.64 -13.07
C ILE A 313 -22.52 -16.95 -14.03
N SER A 314 -23.05 -17.66 -15.03
CA SER A 314 -24.02 -17.09 -15.97
C SER A 314 -25.36 -16.73 -15.30
N GLN A 315 -25.83 -17.56 -14.36
CA GLN A 315 -27.05 -17.29 -13.59
C GLN A 315 -26.87 -16.11 -12.64
N LEU A 316 -25.74 -16.04 -11.93
CA LEU A 316 -25.39 -14.92 -11.05
C LEU A 316 -25.25 -13.61 -11.85
N LYS A 317 -24.63 -13.66 -13.04
CA LYS A 317 -24.57 -12.52 -13.98
C LYS A 317 -25.96 -12.01 -14.35
N LYS A 318 -26.89 -12.92 -14.65
CA LYS A 318 -28.27 -12.57 -15.01
C LYS A 318 -29.01 -11.92 -13.86
N GLN A 319 -28.92 -12.49 -12.65
CA GLN A 319 -29.56 -11.92 -11.45
C GLN A 319 -28.99 -10.55 -11.07
N TYR A 320 -27.66 -10.41 -11.12
CA TYR A 320 -27.00 -9.13 -10.87
C TYR A 320 -27.43 -8.06 -11.88
N LYS A 321 -27.44 -8.41 -13.17
CA LYS A 321 -27.88 -7.51 -14.24
C LYS A 321 -29.33 -7.05 -14.02
N GLN A 322 -30.25 -7.96 -13.73
CA GLN A 322 -31.66 -7.60 -13.48
C GLN A 322 -31.83 -6.62 -12.31
N ARG A 323 -31.11 -6.84 -11.20
CA ARG A 323 -31.19 -5.96 -10.03
C ARG A 323 -30.58 -4.59 -10.29
N MET A 324 -29.44 -4.54 -10.96
CA MET A 324 -28.77 -3.27 -11.29
C MET A 324 -29.53 -2.50 -12.36
N ASP A 325 -30.07 -3.15 -13.40
CA ASP A 325 -30.87 -2.51 -14.44
C ASP A 325 -32.12 -1.83 -13.85
N ASN A 326 -32.76 -2.43 -12.84
CA ASN A 326 -33.89 -1.80 -12.13
C ASN A 326 -33.48 -0.53 -11.36
N ILE A 327 -32.28 -0.50 -10.78
CA ILE A 327 -31.75 0.67 -10.06
C ILE A 327 -31.31 1.75 -11.06
N PHE A 328 -30.66 1.37 -12.16
CA PHE A 328 -30.22 2.28 -13.20
C PHE A 328 -31.38 2.94 -13.92
N ASN A 329 -32.43 2.17 -14.25
CA ASN A 329 -33.66 2.70 -14.86
C ASN A 329 -34.35 3.72 -13.93
N LYS A 330 -34.22 3.56 -12.61
CA LYS A 330 -34.81 4.48 -11.62
C LYS A 330 -34.07 5.82 -11.51
N PHE A 331 -32.77 5.85 -11.77
CA PHE A 331 -31.93 7.04 -11.56
C PHE A 331 -31.27 7.59 -12.85
N HIS A 332 -31.58 7.03 -14.03
CA HIS A 332 -31.03 7.41 -15.32
C HIS A 332 -29.49 7.55 -15.37
N SER A 333 -28.77 6.91 -14.45
CA SER A 333 -27.32 7.01 -14.37
C SER A 333 -26.67 5.93 -15.25
N THR A 334 -25.75 6.34 -16.13
CA THR A 334 -25.04 5.43 -17.05
C THR A 334 -23.64 5.04 -16.53
N LYS A 335 -23.21 5.62 -15.41
CA LYS A 335 -21.82 5.58 -14.96
C LYS A 335 -21.67 4.88 -13.61
N ILE A 336 -21.96 3.58 -13.53
CA ILE A 336 -21.24 2.71 -12.58
C ILE A 336 -20.69 1.48 -13.29
N ASP A 337 -19.39 1.34 -13.07
CA ASP A 337 -18.33 0.54 -13.65
C ASP A 337 -18.64 -0.90 -14.06
N GLU A 338 -18.20 -1.23 -15.27
CA GLU A 338 -17.88 -2.59 -15.71
C GLU A 338 -16.88 -3.29 -14.76
N GLY A 339 -16.10 -2.54 -13.97
CA GLY A 339 -15.12 -3.04 -12.99
C GLY A 339 -15.70 -3.93 -11.89
N ILE A 340 -16.87 -3.58 -11.31
CA ILE A 340 -17.50 -4.40 -10.25
C ILE A 340 -17.94 -5.77 -10.80
N LYS A 341 -18.28 -5.85 -12.09
CA LYS A 341 -18.63 -7.13 -12.74
C LYS A 341 -17.39 -8.03 -12.83
N VAL A 342 -16.23 -7.52 -13.23
CA VAL A 342 -15.05 -8.35 -13.50
C VAL A 342 -14.44 -8.91 -12.23
N GLU A 343 -14.27 -8.09 -11.20
CA GLU A 343 -13.62 -8.48 -9.94
C GLU A 343 -14.39 -9.57 -9.18
N LEU A 344 -15.71 -9.44 -9.11
CA LEU A 344 -16.59 -10.39 -8.41
C LEU A 344 -16.50 -11.80 -9.00
N PHE A 345 -16.58 -11.93 -10.33
CA PHE A 345 -16.57 -13.25 -10.98
C PHE A 345 -15.18 -13.88 -10.97
N GLN A 346 -14.11 -13.06 -11.01
CA GLN A 346 -12.74 -13.54 -10.78
C GLN A 346 -12.55 -14.05 -9.35
N GLU A 347 -13.14 -13.40 -8.35
CA GLU A 347 -13.09 -13.84 -6.95
C GLU A 347 -13.70 -15.24 -6.77
N VAL A 348 -14.83 -15.53 -7.45
CA VAL A 348 -15.45 -16.87 -7.44
C VAL A 348 -14.55 -17.91 -8.09
N PHE A 349 -13.96 -17.58 -9.23
CA PHE A 349 -13.07 -18.48 -9.97
C PHE A 349 -11.82 -18.81 -9.14
N ASN A 350 -11.22 -17.78 -8.54
CA ASN A 350 -10.06 -17.91 -7.66
C ASN A 350 -10.39 -18.76 -6.43
N LYS A 351 -11.55 -18.56 -5.81
CA LYS A 351 -11.97 -19.36 -4.65
C LYS A 351 -12.18 -20.84 -5.01
N ASN A 352 -12.82 -21.13 -6.15
CA ASN A 352 -12.96 -22.52 -6.62
C ASN A 352 -11.59 -23.17 -6.88
N LYS A 353 -10.66 -22.42 -7.48
CA LYS A 353 -9.28 -22.87 -7.75
C LYS A 353 -8.49 -23.15 -6.47
N ILE A 354 -8.63 -22.31 -5.44
CA ILE A 354 -7.98 -22.53 -4.13
C ILE A 354 -8.48 -23.84 -3.51
N ILE A 355 -9.79 -24.02 -3.42
CA ILE A 355 -10.40 -25.22 -2.81
C ILE A 355 -10.05 -26.48 -3.64
N LEU A 356 -10.06 -26.38 -4.97
CA LEU A 356 -9.61 -27.46 -5.86
C LEU A 356 -8.16 -27.87 -5.55
N ASN A 357 -7.25 -26.90 -5.43
CA ASN A 357 -5.87 -27.16 -5.08
C ASN A 357 -5.72 -27.82 -3.70
N GLU A 358 -6.51 -27.41 -2.69
CA GLU A 358 -6.50 -28.06 -1.38
C GLU A 358 -6.92 -29.53 -1.46
N VAL A 359 -8.01 -29.82 -2.19
CA VAL A 359 -8.49 -31.20 -2.41
C VAL A 359 -7.44 -32.02 -3.15
N LEU A 360 -6.88 -31.51 -4.26
CA LEU A 360 -5.86 -32.19 -5.04
C LEU A 360 -4.57 -32.45 -4.23
N ASN A 361 -4.14 -31.50 -3.40
CA ASN A 361 -3.01 -31.69 -2.50
C ASN A 361 -3.30 -32.74 -1.42
N SER A 362 -4.53 -32.81 -0.91
CA SER A 362 -4.91 -33.84 0.07
C SER A 362 -4.87 -35.26 -0.53
N ILE A 363 -5.26 -35.40 -1.80
CA ILE A 363 -5.17 -36.66 -2.54
C ILE A 363 -3.70 -37.00 -2.81
N ALA A 364 -2.89 -36.01 -3.24
CA ALA A 364 -1.46 -36.17 -3.42
C ALA A 364 -0.76 -36.72 -2.17
N LEU A 365 -1.05 -36.15 -1.00
CA LEU A 365 -0.50 -36.61 0.27
C LEU A 365 -0.90 -38.06 0.60
N LYS A 366 -2.16 -38.44 0.37
CA LYS A 366 -2.61 -39.82 0.56
C LYS A 366 -1.85 -40.79 -0.34
N ILE A 367 -1.61 -40.43 -1.60
CA ILE A 367 -0.89 -41.26 -2.56
C ILE A 367 0.58 -41.43 -2.17
N ILE A 368 1.24 -40.33 -1.79
CA ILE A 368 2.64 -40.36 -1.33
C ILE A 368 2.77 -41.24 -0.08
N ASN A 369 1.82 -41.13 0.87
CA ASN A 369 1.82 -41.95 2.07
C ASN A 369 1.63 -43.45 1.75
N LEU A 370 0.74 -43.80 0.82
CA LEU A 370 0.56 -45.19 0.37
C LEU A 370 1.84 -45.75 -0.28
N PHE A 371 2.56 -44.92 -1.04
CA PHE A 371 3.84 -45.32 -1.65
C PHE A 371 4.93 -45.58 -0.61
N SER A 372 4.97 -44.79 0.47
CA SER A 372 6.03 -44.82 1.50
C SER A 372 6.03 -46.04 2.44
N THR A 373 5.11 -46.99 2.24
CA THR A 373 5.04 -48.22 3.03
C THR A 373 6.33 -49.04 2.89
N GLN A 374 6.92 -49.44 4.04
CA GLN A 374 8.22 -50.10 4.11
C GLN A 374 8.31 -51.33 3.18
N THR A 375 9.32 -51.34 2.33
CA THR A 375 9.70 -52.50 1.51
C THR A 375 10.69 -53.37 2.28
N GLU A 376 10.45 -54.68 2.32
CA GLU A 376 11.44 -55.64 2.82
C GLU A 376 12.72 -55.62 1.97
N LEU A 377 13.87 -55.96 2.59
CA LEU A 377 15.13 -56.08 1.88
C LEU A 377 15.02 -57.12 0.76
N MET A 378 15.26 -56.70 -0.48
CA MET A 378 15.07 -57.55 -1.66
C MET A 378 16.07 -57.23 -2.78
N PRO A 379 16.23 -58.12 -3.78
CA PRO A 379 17.14 -57.88 -4.91
C PRO A 379 16.74 -56.64 -5.71
N ASN A 380 17.72 -55.87 -6.19
CA ASN A 380 17.46 -54.58 -6.84
C ASN A 380 16.52 -54.68 -8.03
N ASN A 381 16.70 -55.68 -8.90
CA ASN A 381 15.84 -55.85 -10.08
C ASN A 381 14.38 -56.12 -9.69
N LYS A 382 14.16 -56.83 -8.58
CA LYS A 382 12.82 -57.10 -8.06
C LYS A 382 12.22 -55.86 -7.41
N LEU A 383 13.00 -55.12 -6.62
CA LEU A 383 12.59 -53.87 -5.99
C LEU A 383 12.16 -52.83 -7.03
N ILE A 384 12.97 -52.64 -8.08
CA ILE A 384 12.68 -51.65 -9.13
C ILE A 384 11.35 -51.98 -9.83
N ASN A 385 11.11 -53.25 -10.13
CA ASN A 385 9.86 -53.68 -10.75
C ASN A 385 8.64 -53.46 -9.83
N GLU A 386 8.76 -53.79 -8.54
CA GLU A 386 7.70 -53.56 -7.56
C GLU A 386 7.41 -52.07 -7.37
N LEU A 387 8.45 -51.24 -7.24
CA LEU A 387 8.30 -49.79 -7.11
C LEU A 387 7.66 -49.18 -8.37
N ASN A 388 8.05 -49.60 -9.58
CA ASN A 388 7.40 -49.13 -10.82
C ASN A 388 5.91 -49.50 -10.86
N GLN A 389 5.54 -50.71 -10.42
CA GLN A 389 4.14 -51.11 -10.32
C GLN A 389 3.37 -50.27 -9.30
N ARG A 390 3.97 -49.96 -8.14
CA ARG A 390 3.38 -49.06 -7.14
C ARG A 390 3.16 -47.66 -7.69
N ILE A 391 4.15 -47.09 -8.40
CA ILE A 391 4.01 -45.77 -9.06
C ILE A 391 2.80 -45.80 -10.02
N HIS A 392 2.70 -46.83 -10.86
CA HIS A 392 1.60 -46.96 -11.81
C HIS A 392 0.23 -47.04 -11.11
N GLN A 393 0.10 -47.86 -10.07
CA GLN A 393 -1.13 -47.96 -9.28
C GLN A 393 -1.49 -46.65 -8.57
N SER A 394 -0.50 -45.97 -8.02
CA SER A 394 -0.65 -44.65 -7.39
C SER A 394 -1.19 -43.60 -8.36
N LEU A 395 -0.68 -43.56 -9.60
CA LEU A 395 -1.15 -42.63 -10.62
C LEU A 395 -2.56 -43.00 -11.13
N LEU A 396 -2.87 -44.29 -11.29
CA LEU A 396 -4.24 -44.72 -11.62
C LEU A 396 -5.25 -44.34 -10.54
N PHE A 397 -4.86 -44.43 -9.26
CA PHE A 397 -5.69 -44.00 -8.15
C PHE A 397 -5.94 -42.48 -8.19
N PHE A 398 -4.91 -41.69 -8.49
CA PHE A 398 -5.06 -40.24 -8.71
C PHE A 398 -6.03 -39.94 -9.85
N ASP A 399 -5.82 -40.57 -11.01
CA ASP A 399 -6.63 -40.33 -12.21
C ASP A 399 -8.10 -40.68 -11.96
N LYS A 400 -8.38 -41.77 -11.20
CA LYS A 400 -9.74 -42.17 -10.80
C LYS A 400 -10.43 -41.14 -9.91
N ASP A 401 -9.74 -40.68 -8.86
CA ASP A 401 -10.30 -39.74 -7.87
C ASP A 401 -10.42 -38.30 -8.43
N THR A 402 -9.71 -37.99 -9.51
CA THR A 402 -9.72 -36.66 -10.16
C THR A 402 -10.55 -36.59 -11.44
N THR A 403 -11.18 -37.69 -11.89
CA THR A 403 -12.01 -37.74 -13.12
C THR A 403 -13.04 -36.62 -13.25
N LYS A 404 -13.61 -36.15 -12.13
CA LYS A 404 -14.59 -35.05 -12.10
C LYS A 404 -14.00 -33.67 -12.43
N PHE A 405 -12.67 -33.52 -12.36
CA PHE A 405 -11.95 -32.27 -12.48
C PHE A 405 -10.95 -32.25 -13.65
N ASN A 406 -10.96 -33.28 -14.52
CA ASN A 406 -10.01 -33.41 -15.64
C ASN A 406 -9.94 -32.20 -16.58
N ASP A 407 -10.99 -31.39 -16.61
CA ASP A 407 -11.05 -30.16 -17.42
C ASP A 407 -10.14 -29.03 -16.87
N TRP A 408 -9.62 -29.15 -15.65
CA TRP A 408 -8.75 -28.15 -15.02
C TRP A 408 -7.26 -28.43 -15.26
N GLU A 409 -6.52 -27.42 -15.71
CA GLU A 409 -5.07 -27.49 -15.96
C GLU A 409 -4.29 -27.88 -14.69
N GLU A 410 -4.76 -27.43 -13.52
CA GLU A 410 -4.19 -27.72 -12.21
C GLU A 410 -4.08 -29.22 -11.91
N VAL A 411 -5.00 -30.05 -12.41
CA VAL A 411 -4.95 -31.51 -12.24
C VAL A 411 -3.72 -32.08 -12.93
N SER A 412 -3.41 -31.63 -14.15
CA SER A 412 -2.22 -32.07 -14.89
C SER A 412 -0.91 -31.64 -14.20
N ILE A 413 -0.88 -30.43 -13.65
CA ILE A 413 0.29 -29.89 -12.94
C ILE A 413 0.56 -30.70 -11.67
N ILE A 414 -0.49 -30.96 -10.87
CA ILE A 414 -0.36 -31.74 -9.63
C ILE A 414 -0.02 -33.20 -9.94
N ARG A 415 -0.60 -33.80 -10.99
CA ARG A 415 -0.25 -35.14 -11.45
C ARG A 415 1.24 -35.27 -11.76
N ASN A 416 1.79 -34.35 -12.55
CA ASN A 416 3.23 -34.33 -12.89
C ASN A 416 4.10 -34.14 -11.64
N LYS A 417 3.65 -33.30 -10.70
CA LYS A 417 4.36 -33.11 -9.42
C LYS A 417 4.38 -34.39 -8.59
N ILE A 418 3.26 -35.10 -8.49
CA ILE A 418 3.17 -36.40 -7.81
C ILE A 418 4.09 -37.41 -8.49
N GLU A 419 4.05 -37.51 -9.82
CA GLU A 419 4.89 -38.43 -10.59
C GLU A 419 6.38 -38.19 -10.31
N ASN A 420 6.84 -36.94 -10.37
CA ASN A 420 8.22 -36.58 -10.04
C ASN A 420 8.59 -36.91 -8.58
N GLN A 421 7.68 -36.66 -7.63
CA GLN A 421 7.90 -37.00 -6.22
C GLN A 421 8.00 -38.52 -6.00
N LEU A 422 7.16 -39.30 -6.67
CA LEU A 422 7.20 -40.76 -6.61
C LEU A 422 8.49 -41.33 -7.24
N ILE A 423 8.97 -40.74 -8.34
CA ILE A 423 10.25 -41.09 -8.95
C ILE A 423 11.41 -40.82 -7.97
N ASN A 424 11.43 -39.66 -7.33
CA ASN A 424 12.45 -39.33 -6.33
C ASN A 424 12.43 -40.30 -5.14
N LEU A 425 11.25 -40.60 -4.59
CA LEU A 425 11.09 -41.57 -3.49
C LEU A 425 11.54 -42.98 -3.89
N LYS A 426 11.28 -43.38 -5.15
CA LYS A 426 11.80 -44.63 -5.70
C LYS A 426 13.33 -44.65 -5.68
N GLU A 427 13.99 -43.60 -6.17
CA GLU A 427 15.45 -43.52 -6.18
C GLU A 427 16.06 -43.57 -4.78
N GLU A 428 15.46 -42.85 -3.83
CA GLU A 428 15.88 -42.88 -2.43
C GLU A 428 15.71 -44.27 -1.81
N THR A 429 14.59 -44.94 -2.08
CA THR A 429 14.31 -46.29 -1.59
C THR A 429 15.29 -47.31 -2.17
N VAL A 430 15.62 -47.21 -3.46
CA VAL A 430 16.63 -48.07 -4.11
C VAL A 430 18.02 -47.84 -3.51
N LYS A 431 18.43 -46.58 -3.30
CA LYS A 431 19.73 -46.25 -2.66
C LYS A 431 19.80 -46.79 -1.23
N LYS A 432 18.72 -46.67 -0.46
CA LYS A 432 18.62 -47.20 0.91
C LYS A 432 18.72 -48.73 0.92
N ASN A 433 17.94 -49.41 0.07
CA ASN A 433 17.97 -50.86 -0.05
C ASN A 433 19.34 -51.38 -0.46
N LEU A 434 20.01 -50.70 -1.41
CA LEU A 434 21.39 -51.00 -1.80
C LEU A 434 22.37 -50.95 -0.63
N LYS A 435 22.30 -49.88 0.17
CA LYS A 435 23.17 -49.71 1.33
C LYS A 435 22.93 -50.80 2.39
N GLU A 436 21.66 -51.08 2.69
CA GLU A 436 21.27 -52.13 3.62
C GLU A 436 21.67 -53.53 3.12
N LEU A 437 21.55 -53.78 1.81
CA LEU A 437 21.97 -55.03 1.17
C LEU A 437 23.47 -55.24 1.27
N VAL A 438 24.27 -54.22 0.92
CA VAL A 438 25.73 -54.27 1.05
C VAL A 438 26.12 -54.56 2.50
N GLN A 439 25.50 -53.85 3.46
CA GLN A 439 25.79 -54.06 4.87
C GLN A 439 25.43 -55.49 5.34
N PHE A 440 24.26 -55.99 4.95
CA PHE A 440 23.83 -57.35 5.26
C PHE A 440 24.81 -58.38 4.71
N LEU A 441 25.20 -58.26 3.44
CA LEU A 441 26.13 -59.19 2.78
C LEU A 441 27.55 -59.09 3.35
N GLN A 442 28.03 -57.90 3.72
CA GLN A 442 29.33 -57.71 4.38
C GLN A 442 29.34 -58.35 5.77
N ASN A 443 28.27 -58.18 6.55
CA ASN A 443 28.13 -58.83 7.85
C ASN A 443 28.15 -60.36 7.72
N GLU A 444 27.38 -60.90 6.77
CA GLU A 444 27.37 -62.34 6.50
C GLU A 444 28.75 -62.83 6.05
N LYS A 445 29.43 -62.12 5.13
CA LYS A 445 30.80 -62.45 4.73
C LYS A 445 31.73 -62.52 5.93
N ASN A 446 31.71 -61.51 6.79
CA ASN A 446 32.60 -61.43 7.96
C ASN A 446 32.31 -62.56 8.95
N GLU A 447 31.04 -62.90 9.18
CA GLU A 447 30.66 -64.05 10.01
C GLU A 447 31.23 -65.35 9.44
N ARG A 448 31.09 -65.57 8.13
CA ARG A 448 31.63 -66.75 7.44
C ARG A 448 33.16 -66.79 7.41
N MET A 449 33.82 -65.64 7.30
CA MET A 449 35.29 -65.53 7.42
C MET A 449 35.78 -65.93 8.81
N ASN A 450 35.10 -65.47 9.85
CA ASN A 450 35.43 -65.81 11.24
C ASN A 450 35.19 -67.29 11.51
N GLU A 451 34.04 -67.83 11.08
CA GLU A 451 33.74 -69.26 11.20
C GLU A 451 34.79 -70.13 10.48
N PHE A 452 35.27 -69.70 9.31
CA PHE A 452 36.34 -70.37 8.58
C PHE A 452 37.66 -70.37 9.36
N ILE A 453 38.06 -69.23 9.93
CA ILE A 453 39.26 -69.11 10.77
C ILE A 453 39.16 -70.02 11.99
N GLU A 454 38.03 -70.01 12.69
CA GLU A 454 37.80 -70.83 13.88
C GLU A 454 37.94 -72.32 13.55
N GLN A 455 37.28 -72.80 12.49
CA GLN A 455 37.36 -74.21 12.09
C GLN A 455 38.78 -74.60 11.70
N ILE A 456 39.52 -73.73 11.01
CA ILE A 456 40.92 -73.98 10.64
C ILE A 456 41.84 -74.05 11.85
N ASN A 457 41.67 -73.17 12.83
CA ASN A 457 42.55 -73.13 14.00
C ASN A 457 42.43 -74.39 14.88
N THR A 458 41.36 -75.18 14.71
CA THR A 458 41.20 -76.48 15.40
C THR A 458 42.02 -77.61 14.77
N ILE A 459 42.58 -77.41 13.56
CA ILE A 459 43.36 -78.43 12.86
C ILE A 459 44.69 -78.62 13.58
N LYS A 460 44.90 -79.83 14.13
CA LYS A 460 46.18 -80.22 14.74
C LYS A 460 47.21 -80.51 13.65
N MET A 461 48.21 -79.66 13.52
CA MET A 461 49.34 -79.84 12.60
C MET A 461 50.51 -80.56 13.28
N PRO A 462 51.39 -81.24 12.51
CA PRO A 462 51.36 -81.38 11.05
C PRO A 462 50.53 -82.56 10.55
N LEU A 463 49.96 -82.43 9.35
CA LEU A 463 49.12 -83.42 8.67
C LEU A 463 49.62 -83.70 7.25
N ILE A 464 49.51 -84.94 6.78
CA ILE A 464 49.82 -85.29 5.39
C ILE A 464 48.99 -84.42 4.43
N ASP A 465 49.59 -83.91 3.35
CA ASP A 465 48.96 -82.97 2.42
C ASP A 465 47.61 -83.46 1.90
N SER A 466 47.42 -84.77 1.67
CA SER A 466 46.14 -85.34 1.23
C SER A 466 45.04 -85.15 2.29
N GLN A 467 45.34 -85.40 3.56
CA GLN A 467 44.43 -85.24 4.69
C GLN A 467 44.13 -83.77 4.97
N LEU A 468 45.16 -82.91 4.92
CA LEU A 468 45.00 -81.47 5.10
C LEU A 468 44.08 -80.89 4.02
N ASN A 469 44.31 -81.24 2.75
CA ASN A 469 43.48 -80.79 1.64
C ASN A 469 42.03 -81.27 1.76
N GLU A 470 41.79 -82.51 2.16
CA GLU A 470 40.43 -83.05 2.32
C GLU A 470 39.65 -82.29 3.40
N ILE A 471 40.29 -82.04 4.56
CA ILE A 471 39.68 -81.27 5.66
C ILE A 471 39.38 -79.84 5.20
N ILE A 472 40.33 -79.18 4.55
CA ILE A 472 40.20 -77.80 4.07
C ILE A 472 39.08 -77.68 3.03
N ILE A 473 39.00 -78.59 2.06
CA ILE A 473 37.95 -78.60 1.03
C ILE A 473 36.58 -78.79 1.68
N LYS A 474 36.47 -79.66 2.69
CA LYS A 474 35.22 -79.88 3.42
C LYS A 474 34.77 -78.62 4.17
N ILE A 475 35.69 -77.94 4.85
CA ILE A 475 35.43 -76.69 5.57
C ILE A 475 35.01 -75.59 4.59
N GLU A 476 35.76 -75.37 3.52
CA GLU A 476 35.42 -74.40 2.46
C GLU A 476 34.02 -74.65 1.91
N LYS A 477 33.73 -75.89 1.51
CA LYS A 477 32.44 -76.24 0.92
C LYS A 477 31.30 -75.95 1.89
N ASN A 478 31.47 -76.23 3.18
CA ASN A 478 30.47 -75.91 4.20
C ASN A 478 30.23 -74.40 4.32
N ILE A 479 31.30 -73.61 4.43
CA ILE A 479 31.21 -72.15 4.55
C ILE A 479 30.54 -71.51 3.33
N LEU A 480 30.95 -71.90 2.12
CA LEU A 480 30.36 -71.38 0.88
C LEU A 480 28.89 -71.80 0.74
N LEU A 481 28.53 -73.03 1.12
CA LEU A 481 27.12 -73.48 1.11
C LEU A 481 26.25 -72.69 2.09
N LYS A 482 26.75 -72.41 3.31
CA LYS A 482 26.04 -71.58 4.29
C LYS A 482 25.80 -70.16 3.78
N MET A 483 26.82 -69.55 3.18
CA MET A 483 26.70 -68.24 2.52
C MET A 483 25.61 -68.27 1.43
N ASN A 484 25.64 -69.26 0.55
CA ASN A 484 24.65 -69.41 -0.52
C ASN A 484 23.23 -69.65 0.03
N PHE A 485 23.11 -70.36 1.14
CA PHE A 485 21.84 -70.65 1.78
C PHE A 485 21.23 -69.39 2.42
N ASN A 486 22.00 -68.69 3.26
CA ASN A 486 21.54 -67.48 3.95
C ASN A 486 21.27 -66.33 2.98
N CYS A 487 22.05 -66.23 1.90
CA CYS A 487 21.89 -65.21 0.87
C CYS A 487 21.15 -65.70 -0.38
N LYS A 488 20.38 -66.80 -0.30
CA LYS A 488 19.74 -67.43 -1.48
C LYS A 488 18.92 -66.46 -2.33
N LYS A 489 18.28 -65.48 -1.68
CA LYS A 489 17.46 -64.45 -2.34
C LYS A 489 18.28 -63.52 -3.25
N PHE A 490 19.58 -63.37 -3.01
CA PHE A 490 20.47 -62.39 -3.64
C PHE A 490 21.49 -63.02 -4.60
N ILE A 491 21.41 -64.33 -4.88
CA ILE A 491 22.41 -65.05 -5.69
C ILE A 491 22.65 -64.40 -7.06
N ASN A 492 21.59 -63.87 -7.68
CA ASN A 492 21.66 -63.26 -9.00
C ASN A 492 22.03 -61.76 -8.96
N ASP A 493 22.33 -61.22 -7.77
CA ASP A 493 22.72 -59.82 -7.60
C ASP A 493 24.23 -59.65 -7.80
N GLU A 494 24.63 -58.61 -8.53
CA GLU A 494 26.04 -58.29 -8.79
C GLU A 494 26.81 -58.00 -7.49
N THR A 495 26.12 -57.37 -6.53
CA THR A 495 26.67 -57.05 -5.20
C THR A 495 27.03 -58.32 -4.44
N TYR A 496 26.16 -59.32 -4.51
CA TYR A 496 26.41 -60.63 -3.91
C TYR A 496 27.58 -61.34 -4.57
N THR A 497 27.64 -61.35 -5.90
CA THR A 497 28.73 -61.98 -6.67
C THR A 497 30.09 -61.39 -6.28
N THR A 498 30.16 -60.07 -6.13
CA THR A 498 31.38 -59.36 -5.72
C THR A 498 31.83 -59.76 -4.32
N ILE A 499 30.92 -59.71 -3.33
CA ILE A 499 31.21 -60.05 -1.93
C ILE A 499 31.54 -61.55 -1.77
N PHE A 500 30.87 -62.40 -2.53
CA PHE A 500 31.14 -63.84 -2.55
C PHE A 500 32.53 -64.16 -3.11
N ASN A 501 32.95 -63.48 -4.17
CA ASN A 501 34.30 -63.61 -4.72
C ASN A 501 35.37 -63.12 -3.73
N GLU A 502 35.12 -62.05 -2.98
CA GLU A 502 36.00 -61.62 -1.89
C GLU A 502 36.16 -62.70 -0.82
N LEU A 503 35.06 -63.37 -0.42
CA LEU A 503 35.10 -64.50 0.52
C LEU A 503 35.95 -65.65 -0.02
N GLN A 504 35.79 -66.01 -1.30
CA GLN A 504 36.59 -67.06 -1.95
C GLN A 504 38.07 -66.71 -2.00
N LEU A 505 38.42 -65.46 -2.34
CA LEU A 505 39.80 -64.97 -2.33
C LEU A 505 40.40 -65.03 -0.92
N PHE A 506 39.64 -64.64 0.09
CA PHE A 506 40.05 -64.75 1.48
C PHE A 506 40.33 -66.21 1.87
N ILE A 507 39.39 -67.12 1.61
CA ILE A 507 39.53 -68.55 1.86
C ILE A 507 40.80 -69.09 1.18
N ASN A 508 41.00 -68.80 -0.11
CA ASN A 508 42.16 -69.26 -0.88
C ASN A 508 43.49 -68.72 -0.34
N SER A 509 43.54 -67.47 0.12
CA SER A 509 44.74 -66.91 0.73
C SER A 509 45.09 -67.59 2.06
N LYS A 510 44.08 -67.89 2.89
CA LYS A 510 44.25 -68.61 4.15
C LYS A 510 44.66 -70.07 3.95
N LYS A 511 44.12 -70.76 2.95
CA LYS A 511 44.57 -72.11 2.57
C LYS A 511 46.07 -72.16 2.28
N LYS A 512 46.56 -71.22 1.45
CA LYS A 512 47.99 -71.13 1.12
C LYS A 512 48.86 -70.91 2.37
N CYS A 513 48.38 -70.08 3.31
CA CYS A 513 49.07 -69.85 4.58
C CYS A 513 49.15 -71.13 5.43
N LEU A 514 48.06 -71.89 5.54
CA LEU A 514 48.05 -73.17 6.25
C LEU A 514 48.94 -74.22 5.61
N ASP A 515 48.91 -74.31 4.28
CA ASP A 515 49.79 -75.22 3.53
C ASP A 515 51.27 -74.92 3.80
N GLN A 516 51.62 -73.64 3.94
CA GLN A 516 52.97 -73.20 4.29
C GLN A 516 53.30 -73.53 5.75
N GLN A 517 52.43 -73.17 6.71
CA GLN A 517 52.62 -73.50 8.13
C GLN A 517 52.76 -74.99 8.38
N ASN A 518 51.95 -75.81 7.71
CA ASN A 518 52.04 -77.27 7.79
C ASN A 518 53.39 -77.78 7.27
N SER A 519 53.89 -77.19 6.19
CA SER A 519 55.21 -77.52 5.64
C SER A 519 56.33 -77.15 6.62
N GLU A 520 56.27 -75.96 7.22
CA GLU A 520 57.23 -75.48 8.23
C GLU A 520 57.25 -76.39 9.47
N MET A 521 56.09 -76.85 9.94
CA MET A 521 55.99 -77.80 11.05
C MET A 521 56.63 -79.15 10.72
N PHE A 522 56.45 -79.66 9.50
CA PHE A 522 57.17 -80.85 9.06
C PHE A 522 58.68 -80.63 8.95
N VAL A 523 59.12 -79.46 8.49
CA VAL A 523 60.55 -79.09 8.53
C VAL A 523 61.05 -79.20 9.96
N GLN A 524 60.35 -78.62 10.94
CA GLN A 524 60.74 -78.67 12.36
C GLN A 524 60.89 -80.10 12.90
N ILE A 525 59.96 -81.00 12.59
CA ILE A 525 60.04 -82.41 13.00
C ILE A 525 61.27 -83.10 12.38
N THR A 526 61.61 -82.71 11.15
CA THR A 526 62.63 -83.38 10.34
C THR A 526 63.98 -82.66 10.37
N LEU A 527 64.10 -81.59 11.17
CA LEU A 527 65.32 -80.80 11.34
C LEU A 527 66.53 -81.67 11.70
N HIS A 528 66.35 -82.67 12.57
CA HIS A 528 67.44 -83.56 12.97
C HIS A 528 67.98 -84.37 11.77
N ASP A 529 67.07 -84.91 10.96
CA ASP A 529 67.43 -85.66 9.75
C ASP A 529 68.06 -84.72 8.71
N PHE A 530 67.52 -83.51 8.59
CA PHE A 530 68.06 -82.47 7.72
C PHE A 530 69.46 -82.01 8.13
N ASP A 531 69.73 -81.82 9.42
CA ASP A 531 71.05 -81.44 9.93
C ASP A 531 72.10 -82.54 9.72
N ARG A 532 71.68 -83.80 9.83
CA ARG A 532 72.55 -84.95 9.54
C ARG A 532 72.99 -84.93 8.08
N ILE A 533 72.05 -84.76 7.14
CA ILE A 533 72.35 -84.66 5.70
C ILE A 533 73.15 -83.40 5.39
N ARG A 534 72.84 -82.26 6.02
CA ARG A 534 73.60 -81.01 5.88
C ARG A 534 75.08 -81.21 6.25
N LYS A 535 75.37 -81.91 7.35
CA LYS A 535 76.74 -82.27 7.77
C LYS A 535 77.41 -83.23 6.79
N GLN A 536 76.66 -84.15 6.19
CA GLN A 536 77.17 -85.08 5.18
C GLN A 536 77.55 -84.34 3.89
N ILE A 537 76.66 -83.50 3.37
CA ILE A 537 76.90 -82.69 2.17
C ILE A 537 78.14 -81.80 2.34
N LYS A 538 78.30 -81.15 3.50
CA LYS A 538 79.50 -80.33 3.80
C LYS A 538 80.80 -81.13 3.82
N LYS A 539 80.76 -82.42 4.15
CA LYS A 539 81.95 -83.29 4.17
C LYS A 539 82.31 -83.81 2.77
N GLU A 540 81.31 -84.06 1.94
CA GLU A 540 81.53 -84.70 0.64
C GLU A 540 81.98 -83.70 -0.46
N ASN A 541 82.00 -82.40 -0.18
CA ASN A 541 82.63 -81.34 -0.99
C ASN A 541 82.29 -81.44 -2.50
N HIS A 542 81.02 -81.70 -2.81
CA HIS A 542 80.58 -81.88 -4.19
C HIS A 542 80.54 -80.54 -4.94
N SER A 543 81.41 -80.38 -5.94
CA SER A 543 81.37 -79.22 -6.84
C SER A 543 80.37 -79.45 -7.97
N PHE A 544 79.09 -79.18 -7.72
CA PHE A 544 78.10 -79.24 -8.80
C PHE A 544 78.17 -77.98 -9.66
N PHE A 545 78.31 -78.20 -10.96
CA PHE A 545 78.37 -77.12 -11.94
C PHE A 545 76.98 -76.65 -12.39
N ASN A 546 76.00 -77.56 -12.40
CA ASN A 546 74.63 -77.27 -12.84
C ASN A 546 73.69 -77.11 -11.62
N PRO A 547 73.04 -75.94 -11.44
CA PRO A 547 72.10 -75.70 -10.34
C PRO A 547 70.89 -76.64 -10.34
N TRP A 548 70.45 -77.14 -11.50
CA TRP A 548 69.35 -78.11 -11.57
C TRP A 548 69.76 -79.49 -11.04
N SER A 549 70.97 -79.94 -11.40
CA SER A 549 71.56 -81.18 -10.88
C SER A 549 71.77 -81.08 -9.36
N LEU A 550 72.32 -79.96 -8.88
CA LEU A 550 72.50 -79.66 -7.45
C LEU A 550 71.16 -79.73 -6.69
N LYS A 551 70.13 -79.03 -7.18
CA LYS A 551 68.80 -79.00 -6.55
C LYS A 551 68.17 -80.39 -6.51
N ASN A 552 68.26 -81.15 -7.60
CA ASN A 552 67.68 -82.50 -7.67
C ASN A 552 68.42 -83.50 -6.80
N GLU A 553 69.74 -83.39 -6.69
CA GLU A 553 70.55 -84.27 -5.86
C GLU A 553 70.30 -84.00 -4.37
N TYR A 554 70.27 -82.73 -3.97
CA TYR A 554 69.83 -82.35 -2.62
C TYR A 554 68.40 -82.81 -2.36
N LYS A 555 67.48 -82.61 -3.32
CA LYS A 555 66.10 -83.09 -3.18
C LYS A 555 66.03 -84.60 -2.98
N LYS A 556 66.85 -85.38 -3.68
CA LYS A 556 66.94 -86.84 -3.52
C LYS A 556 67.50 -87.22 -2.15
N LEU A 557 68.66 -86.68 -1.75
CA LEU A 557 69.32 -86.98 -0.48
C LEU A 557 68.42 -86.65 0.72
N TYR A 558 67.82 -85.46 0.70
CA TYR A 558 66.89 -85.03 1.73
C TYR A 558 65.59 -85.85 1.70
N SER A 559 65.02 -86.13 0.52
CA SER A 559 63.82 -86.98 0.42
C SER A 559 64.06 -88.41 0.91
N ASP A 560 65.23 -88.99 0.67
CA ASP A 560 65.56 -90.34 1.14
C ASP A 560 65.76 -90.36 2.66
N ALA A 561 66.39 -89.33 3.22
CA ALA A 561 66.62 -89.21 4.66
C ALA A 561 65.33 -89.09 5.47
N VAL A 562 64.32 -88.43 4.92
CA VAL A 562 63.07 -88.12 5.61
C VAL A 562 61.95 -89.11 5.23
N ALA A 563 62.23 -90.11 4.38
CA ALA A 563 61.25 -91.06 3.89
C ALA A 563 60.49 -91.79 5.02
N ASN A 564 61.18 -92.04 6.14
CA ASN A 564 60.58 -92.69 7.32
C ASN A 564 59.72 -91.73 8.14
N SER A 565 60.12 -90.46 8.22
CA SER A 565 59.44 -89.42 9.01
C SER A 565 58.23 -88.83 8.26
N ILE A 566 58.26 -88.83 6.92
CA ILE A 566 57.17 -88.38 6.04
C ILE A 566 56.94 -89.42 4.93
N PRO A 567 56.02 -90.39 5.14
CA PRO A 567 55.79 -91.47 4.18
C PRO A 567 55.20 -90.98 2.84
N ASP A 568 54.38 -89.94 2.88
CA ASP A 568 53.74 -89.39 1.68
C ASP A 568 54.75 -88.64 0.79
N LEU A 569 54.92 -89.13 -0.44
CA LEU A 569 55.88 -88.60 -1.40
C LEU A 569 55.59 -87.13 -1.77
N LYS A 570 54.31 -86.73 -1.84
CA LYS A 570 53.93 -85.36 -2.22
C LYS A 570 54.30 -84.36 -1.13
N THR A 571 53.89 -84.64 0.10
CA THR A 571 54.21 -83.84 1.30
C THR A 571 55.73 -83.78 1.49
N ARG A 572 56.40 -84.92 1.40
CA ARG A 572 57.86 -85.01 1.54
C ARG A 572 58.60 -84.16 0.51
N ASN A 573 58.23 -84.29 -0.77
CA ASN A 573 58.84 -83.48 -1.84
C ASN A 573 58.65 -81.98 -1.61
N LYS A 574 57.47 -81.56 -1.13
CA LYS A 574 57.14 -80.17 -0.84
C LYS A 574 57.91 -79.62 0.35
N VAL A 575 58.00 -80.37 1.45
CA VAL A 575 58.77 -80.01 2.66
C VAL A 575 60.26 -79.89 2.34
N VAL A 576 60.81 -80.88 1.63
CA VAL A 576 62.21 -80.88 1.18
C VAL A 576 62.48 -79.73 0.23
N GLU A 577 61.58 -79.46 -0.72
CA GLU A 577 61.74 -78.36 -1.66
C GLU A 577 61.69 -76.99 -0.97
N ASN A 578 60.78 -76.79 -0.01
CA ASN A 578 60.73 -75.56 0.79
C ASN A 578 62.00 -75.38 1.64
N PHE A 579 62.47 -76.45 2.29
CA PHE A 579 63.71 -76.41 3.07
C PHE A 579 64.93 -76.08 2.20
N ILE A 580 65.06 -76.70 1.02
CA ILE A 580 66.17 -76.44 0.09
C ILE A 580 66.12 -75.01 -0.44
N LEU A 581 64.93 -74.51 -0.77
CA LEU A 581 64.75 -73.14 -1.26
C LEU A 581 65.09 -72.07 -0.22
N ASP A 582 64.89 -72.37 1.06
CA ASP A 582 65.21 -71.44 2.15
C ASP A 582 66.70 -71.51 2.54
N GLU A 583 67.20 -72.72 2.83
CA GLU A 583 68.55 -72.94 3.35
C GLU A 583 69.64 -72.72 2.28
N TYR A 584 69.43 -73.24 1.06
CA TYR A 584 70.43 -73.24 0.00
C TYR A 584 70.18 -72.16 -1.06
N LYS A 585 69.35 -71.17 -0.74
CA LYS A 585 68.99 -70.06 -1.65
C LYS A 585 70.22 -69.37 -2.23
N THR A 586 71.21 -69.10 -1.39
CA THR A 586 72.47 -68.42 -1.77
C THR A 586 73.37 -69.33 -2.60
N GLU A 587 73.49 -70.61 -2.24
CA GLU A 587 74.30 -71.58 -2.95
C GLU A 587 73.74 -71.92 -4.33
N ILE A 588 72.42 -72.10 -4.44
CA ILE A 588 71.71 -72.27 -5.72
C ILE A 588 71.82 -71.01 -6.57
N LYS A 589 71.72 -69.82 -5.97
CA LYS A 589 71.94 -68.54 -6.68
C LYS A 589 73.39 -68.40 -7.18
N ASN A 590 74.37 -68.87 -6.41
CA ASN A 590 75.78 -68.85 -6.82
C ASN A 590 76.07 -69.89 -7.92
N ALA A 591 75.48 -71.08 -7.83
CA ALA A 591 75.60 -72.13 -8.86
C ALA A 591 74.92 -71.71 -10.18
N THR A 592 73.74 -71.08 -10.11
CA THR A 592 73.08 -70.49 -11.29
C THR A 592 73.95 -69.40 -11.92
N LEU A 593 74.55 -68.53 -11.14
CA LEU A 593 75.43 -67.47 -11.65
C LEU A 593 76.71 -68.04 -12.31
N LYS A 594 77.32 -69.08 -11.74
CA LYS A 594 78.46 -69.81 -12.34
C LYS A 594 78.08 -70.53 -13.63
N PHE A 595 76.90 -71.16 -13.65
CA PHE A 595 76.40 -71.85 -14.84
C PHE A 595 76.07 -70.88 -15.97
N THR A 596 75.41 -69.74 -15.68
CA THR A 596 75.09 -68.72 -16.68
C THR A 596 76.35 -68.06 -17.23
N THR A 597 77.34 -67.75 -16.39
CA THR A 597 78.63 -67.21 -16.83
C THR A 597 79.38 -68.17 -17.76
N VAL A 598 79.32 -69.48 -17.52
CA VAL A 598 79.92 -70.44 -18.46
C VAL A 598 79.11 -70.62 -19.74
N ILE A 599 77.78 -70.62 -19.66
CA ILE A 599 76.93 -70.61 -20.87
C ILE A 599 77.28 -69.39 -21.73
N ILE A 600 77.39 -68.21 -21.12
CA ILE A 600 77.77 -66.97 -21.82
C ILE A 600 79.17 -67.11 -22.46
N LEU A 601 80.14 -67.69 -21.74
CA LEU A 601 81.48 -67.97 -22.29
C LEU A 601 81.43 -68.94 -23.48
N ILE A 602 80.70 -70.05 -23.38
CA ILE A 602 80.53 -71.03 -24.47
C ILE A 602 79.86 -70.36 -25.67
N PHE A 603 78.79 -69.59 -25.47
CA PHE A 603 78.16 -68.83 -26.55
C PHE A 603 79.11 -67.80 -27.16
N SER A 604 79.96 -67.15 -26.36
CA SER A 604 80.97 -66.22 -26.88
C SER A 604 82.03 -66.92 -27.74
N VAL A 605 82.46 -68.12 -27.36
CA VAL A 605 83.43 -68.96 -28.09
C VAL A 605 82.81 -69.52 -29.38
N ILE A 606 81.57 -70.00 -29.31
CA ILE A 606 80.82 -70.45 -30.49
C ILE A 606 80.60 -69.28 -31.44
N ALA A 607 80.23 -68.09 -30.94
CA ALA A 607 80.07 -66.89 -31.76
C ALA A 607 81.40 -66.45 -32.42
N THR A 608 82.54 -66.55 -31.72
CA THR A 608 83.85 -66.27 -32.33
C THR A 608 84.30 -67.32 -33.33
N LEU A 609 83.98 -68.60 -33.12
CA LEU A 609 84.22 -69.67 -34.08
C LEU A 609 83.34 -69.54 -35.32
N PHE A 610 82.06 -69.21 -35.15
CA PHE A 610 81.15 -68.89 -36.26
C PHE A 610 81.63 -67.67 -37.04
N TYR A 611 82.08 -66.62 -36.35
CA TYR A 611 82.66 -65.43 -36.98
C TYR A 611 83.92 -65.77 -37.79
N LYS A 612 84.79 -66.64 -37.28
CA LYS A 612 85.99 -67.15 -37.99
C LYS A 612 85.70 -68.13 -39.13
N PHE A 613 84.53 -68.75 -39.17
CA PHE A 613 84.15 -69.68 -40.22
C PHE A 613 83.47 -68.97 -41.40
N PHE A 614 82.90 -67.78 -41.17
CA PHE A 614 82.23 -66.96 -42.18
C PHE A 614 83.09 -65.79 -42.73
N MET A 615 84.24 -65.53 -42.11
CA MET A 615 85.35 -64.73 -42.67
C MET A 615 86.37 -65.67 -43.29
#